data_AF-A0A7S0MFP3-F1
#
_entry.id   AF-A0A7S0MFP3-F1
#
_cell.length_a   1.000
_cell.length_b   1.000
_cell.length_c   1.000
_cell.angle_alpha   90.00
_cell.angle_beta   90.00
_cell.angle_gamma   90.00
#
_symmetry.space_group_name_H-M   'P 1'
#
loop_
_entity.id
_entity.type
_entity.pdbx_description
1 polymer ?
#
loop_
_entity_poly.entity_id
_entity_poly.type
_entity_poly.pdbx_seq_one_letter_code
_entity_poly.pdbx_strand_id
1 'polypeptide(L)'
;KGPRSDAAICRSAQPLPGLFRMRNKEDERLVALIRAANPGPSPLYIVDARPHTNAQANTVFRAAGYERGSYENCEIVFLGIENIHAVRKSYVRLRELCTA
;
A
#
# COMPACT_ATOMS: atom_id res chain seq x y z
N LYS A 1 11.89 -10.31 9.60
CA LYS A 1 11.19 -11.62 9.72
C LYS A 1 10.72 -11.78 11.16
N GLY A 2 9.59 -12.46 11.37
CA GLY A 2 9.09 -12.73 12.70
C GLY A 2 10.02 -13.69 13.47
N PRO A 3 10.14 -13.58 14.80
CA PRO A 3 10.96 -14.49 15.60
C PRO A 3 10.32 -15.88 15.77
N ARG A 4 9.04 -16.04 15.40
CA ARG A 4 8.24 -17.27 15.58
C ARG A 4 7.63 -17.79 14.27
N SER A 5 7.87 -17.11 13.15
CA SER A 5 7.37 -17.49 11.83
C SER A 5 8.24 -16.87 10.75
N ASP A 6 8.24 -17.46 9.56
CA ASP A 6 8.92 -16.90 8.38
C ASP A 6 8.24 -15.65 7.80
N ALA A 7 7.18 -15.15 8.45
CA ALA A 7 6.50 -13.93 8.07
C ALA A 7 7.48 -12.74 8.02
N ALA A 8 7.35 -11.93 6.98
CA ALA A 8 8.18 -10.75 6.75
C ALA A 8 7.31 -9.52 6.50
N ILE A 9 7.83 -8.35 6.88
CA ILE A 9 7.30 -7.06 6.45
C ILE A 9 8.22 -6.55 5.35
N CYS A 10 7.68 -6.42 4.16
CA CYS A 10 8.34 -5.79 3.01
C CYS A 10 7.82 -4.36 2.85
N ARG A 11 8.58 -3.52 2.14
CA ARG A 11 8.16 -2.15 1.81
C ARG A 11 8.44 -1.83 0.35
N SER A 12 7.57 -1.04 -0.25
CA SER A 12 7.68 -0.55 -1.62
C SER A 12 7.03 0.83 -1.73
N ALA A 13 7.22 1.48 -2.88
CA ALA A 13 6.34 2.56 -3.30
C ALA A 13 5.10 1.98 -4.01
N GLN A 14 4.11 2.84 -4.29
CA GLN A 14 2.96 2.45 -5.12
C GLN A 14 3.41 1.93 -6.51
N PRO A 15 2.71 0.95 -7.10
CA PRO A 15 2.97 0.53 -8.47
C PRO A 15 2.62 1.65 -9.47
N LEU A 16 3.18 1.53 -10.68
CA LEU A 16 2.94 2.45 -11.80
C LEU A 16 2.18 1.76 -12.95
N PRO A 17 0.94 1.28 -12.73
CA PRO A 17 0.17 0.60 -13.75
C PRO A 17 -0.32 1.55 -14.87
N GLY A 18 -0.16 2.87 -14.73
CA GLY A 18 -0.69 3.81 -15.70
C GLY A 18 -2.22 3.86 -15.73
N LEU A 19 -2.74 4.69 -16.63
CA LEU A 19 -4.19 4.79 -16.87
C LEU A 19 -4.77 3.50 -17.49
N PHE A 20 -3.94 2.74 -18.20
CA PHE A 20 -4.35 1.51 -18.90
C PHE A 20 -4.21 0.23 -18.07
N ARG A 21 -3.92 0.35 -16.77
CA ARG A 21 -3.74 -0.81 -15.86
C ARG A 21 -2.71 -1.82 -16.38
N MET A 22 -1.59 -1.30 -16.88
CA MET A 22 -0.45 -2.08 -17.32
C MET A 22 0.07 -2.96 -16.19
N ARG A 23 0.45 -4.18 -16.57
CA ARG A 23 1.00 -5.19 -15.68
C ARG A 23 2.51 -5.24 -15.82
N ASN A 24 3.20 -5.59 -14.74
CA ASN A 24 4.62 -5.86 -14.74
C ASN A 24 4.86 -7.29 -14.25
N LYS A 25 5.33 -8.18 -15.15
CA LYS A 25 5.55 -9.59 -14.85
C LYS A 25 6.61 -9.81 -13.78
N GLU A 26 7.63 -8.97 -13.74
CA GLU A 26 8.71 -9.09 -12.75
C GLU A 26 8.24 -8.65 -11.37
N ASP A 27 7.36 -7.65 -11.31
CA ASP A 27 6.72 -7.21 -10.07
C ASP A 27 5.77 -8.30 -9.52
N GLU A 28 4.91 -8.86 -10.38
CA GLU A 28 4.03 -9.97 -10.02
C GLU A 28 4.84 -11.20 -9.55
N ARG A 29 5.94 -11.50 -10.23
CA ARG A 29 6.86 -12.57 -9.83
C ARG A 29 7.51 -12.30 -8.49
N LEU A 30 7.96 -11.06 -8.24
CA LEU A 30 8.55 -10.67 -6.97
C LEU A 30 7.55 -10.85 -5.82
N VAL A 31 6.31 -10.39 -5.99
CA VAL A 31 5.25 -10.56 -4.98
C VAL A 31 4.95 -12.05 -4.75
N ALA A 32 4.91 -12.85 -5.82
CA ALA A 32 4.75 -14.30 -5.69
C ALA A 32 5.89 -14.97 -4.92
N LEU A 33 7.14 -14.52 -5.11
CA LEU A 33 8.31 -15.01 -4.37
C LEU A 33 8.28 -14.59 -2.90
N ILE A 34 7.86 -13.36 -2.60
CA ILE A 34 7.66 -12.89 -1.21
C ILE A 34 6.65 -13.78 -0.50
N ARG A 35 5.52 -14.11 -1.15
CA ARG A 35 4.53 -15.04 -0.62
C ARG A 35 5.11 -16.43 -0.41
N ALA A 36 5.83 -16.97 -1.41
CA ALA A 36 6.40 -18.31 -1.35
C ALA A 36 7.46 -18.47 -0.24
N ALA A 37 8.09 -17.38 0.18
CA ALA A 37 9.07 -17.38 1.28
C ALA A 37 8.45 -17.63 2.67
N ASN A 38 7.12 -17.55 2.82
CA ASN A 38 6.38 -17.92 4.03
C ASN A 38 5.22 -18.83 3.64
N PRO A 39 5.48 -20.12 3.39
CA PRO A 39 4.46 -21.05 2.91
C PRO A 39 3.40 -21.28 4.00
N GLY A 40 2.14 -20.96 3.67
CA GLY A 40 1.00 -21.13 4.57
C GLY A 40 -0.32 -20.91 3.83
N PRO A 41 -1.47 -21.20 4.48
CA PRO A 41 -2.79 -21.04 3.89
C PRO A 41 -3.23 -19.57 3.80
N SER A 42 -2.64 -18.67 4.61
CA SER A 42 -2.97 -17.25 4.62
C SER A 42 -2.52 -16.55 3.33
N PRO A 43 -3.30 -15.56 2.84
CA PRO A 43 -2.87 -14.73 1.72
C PRO A 43 -1.69 -13.83 2.12
N LEU A 44 -0.98 -13.30 1.11
CA LEU A 44 -0.06 -12.19 1.33
C LEU A 44 -0.87 -10.90 1.48
N TYR A 45 -0.73 -10.22 2.61
CA TYR A 45 -1.37 -8.93 2.83
C TYR A 45 -0.54 -7.80 2.19
N ILE A 46 -1.17 -7.07 1.28
CA ILE A 46 -0.67 -5.83 0.70
C ILE A 46 -1.37 -4.69 1.44
N VAL A 47 -0.62 -4.00 2.30
CA VAL A 47 -1.18 -2.97 3.18
C VAL A 47 -0.84 -1.60 2.60
N ASP A 48 -1.84 -0.96 1.97
CA ASP A 48 -1.72 0.41 1.50
C ASP A 48 -2.09 1.36 2.64
N ALA A 49 -1.13 2.21 3.02
CA ALA A 49 -1.35 3.16 4.11
C ALA A 49 -2.47 4.17 3.80
N ARG A 50 -2.72 4.47 2.53
CA ARG A 50 -3.61 5.56 2.11
C ARG A 50 -5.09 5.23 2.38
N PRO A 51 -5.96 6.24 2.46
CA PRO A 51 -7.37 6.08 2.17
C PRO A 51 -7.57 5.53 0.76
N HIS A 52 -8.55 4.65 0.59
CA HIS A 52 -8.89 4.09 -0.72
C HIS A 52 -9.19 5.17 -1.77
N THR A 53 -9.80 6.29 -1.37
CA THR A 53 -10.04 7.46 -2.25
C THR A 53 -8.74 8.10 -2.75
N ASN A 54 -7.74 8.24 -1.88
CA ASN A 54 -6.44 8.79 -2.26
C ASN A 54 -5.65 7.83 -3.17
N ALA A 55 -5.79 6.51 -2.96
CA ALA A 55 -5.22 5.51 -3.87
C ALA A 55 -5.86 5.55 -5.27
N GLN A 56 -7.18 5.72 -5.33
CA GLN A 56 -7.91 5.94 -6.60
C GLN A 56 -7.49 7.27 -7.26
N ALA A 57 -7.34 8.35 -6.51
CA ALA A 57 -6.88 9.64 -7.04
C ALA A 57 -5.48 9.51 -7.65
N ASN A 58 -4.55 8.79 -7.02
CA ASN A 58 -3.23 8.53 -7.60
C ASN A 58 -3.30 7.68 -8.88
N THR A 59 -4.30 6.81 -9.01
CA THR A 59 -4.55 6.06 -10.25
C THR A 59 -4.93 7.00 -11.39
N VAL A 60 -5.87 7.92 -11.13
CA VAL A 60 -6.41 8.83 -12.14
C VAL A 60 -5.43 9.95 -12.50
N PHE A 61 -4.84 10.61 -11.50
CA PHE A 61 -4.10 11.87 -11.71
C PHE A 61 -2.59 11.69 -11.86
N ARG A 62 -2.04 10.54 -11.43
CA ARG A 62 -0.58 10.32 -11.42
C ARG A 62 -0.13 9.12 -12.24
N ALA A 63 -1.05 8.47 -12.96
CA ALA A 63 -0.78 7.24 -13.69
C ALA A 63 -0.12 6.15 -12.80
N ALA A 64 -0.35 6.23 -11.49
CA ALA A 64 0.14 5.28 -10.51
C ALA A 64 -1.02 4.37 -10.10
N GLY A 65 -0.98 3.78 -8.90
CA GLY A 65 -2.16 3.09 -8.41
C GLY A 65 -1.86 2.22 -7.21
N TYR A 66 -2.47 1.04 -7.21
CA TYR A 66 -2.32 -0.01 -6.25
C TYR A 66 -2.57 -1.33 -6.98
N GLU A 67 -2.17 -2.41 -6.35
CA GLU A 67 -2.22 -3.76 -6.86
C GLU A 67 -3.67 -4.13 -7.22
N ARG A 68 -3.95 -4.62 -8.43
CA ARG A 68 -5.33 -4.99 -8.85
C ARG A 68 -5.30 -6.23 -9.72
N GLY A 69 -6.04 -7.26 -9.31
CA GLY A 69 -6.48 -8.38 -10.15
C GLY A 69 -5.43 -9.40 -10.60
N SER A 70 -4.14 -9.08 -10.58
CA SER A 70 -3.07 -9.99 -11.06
C SER A 70 -2.15 -10.55 -9.99
N TYR A 71 -2.27 -10.08 -8.74
CA TYR A 71 -1.47 -10.55 -7.62
C TYR A 71 -2.18 -11.74 -6.97
N GLU A 72 -1.79 -12.95 -7.35
CA GLU A 72 -2.42 -14.18 -6.88
C GLU A 72 -2.25 -14.38 -5.37
N ASN A 73 -3.34 -14.82 -4.72
CA ASN A 73 -3.39 -15.09 -3.28
C ASN A 73 -2.88 -13.91 -2.43
N CYS A 74 -3.25 -12.70 -2.84
CA CYS A 74 -2.97 -11.46 -2.14
C CYS A 74 -4.27 -10.77 -1.73
N GLU A 75 -4.28 -10.14 -0.55
CA GLU A 75 -5.38 -9.31 -0.06
C GLU A 75 -4.91 -7.89 0.19
N ILE A 76 -5.68 -6.91 -0.28
CA ILE A 76 -5.32 -5.50 -0.15
C ILE A 76 -6.13 -4.86 0.96
N VAL A 77 -5.43 -4.19 1.87
CA VAL A 77 -6.02 -3.48 3.01
C VAL A 77 -5.61 -2.02 2.96
N PHE A 78 -6.58 -1.11 3.07
CA PHE A 78 -6.35 0.33 3.14
C PHE A 78 -6.41 0.79 4.60
N LEU A 79 -5.35 1.44 5.09
CA LEU A 79 -5.28 1.88 6.50
C LEU A 79 -5.94 3.24 6.75
N GLY A 80 -6.28 4.01 5.71
CA GLY A 80 -6.94 5.31 5.89
C GLY A 80 -6.04 6.41 6.46
N ILE A 81 -4.71 6.27 6.36
CA ILE A 81 -3.76 7.29 6.85
C ILE A 81 -3.67 8.43 5.85
N GLU A 82 -4.21 9.57 6.24
CA GLU A 82 -4.20 10.79 5.43
C GLU A 82 -2.78 11.26 5.04
N ASN A 83 -2.71 12.04 3.97
CA ASN A 83 -1.44 12.53 3.45
C ASN A 83 -0.77 13.56 4.39
N ILE A 84 0.49 13.86 4.12
CA ILE A 84 1.31 14.79 4.93
C ILE A 84 0.70 16.20 5.06
N HIS A 85 -0.14 16.64 4.12
CA HIS A 85 -0.79 17.95 4.19
C HIS A 85 -1.92 17.95 5.22
N ALA A 86 -2.69 16.87 5.30
CA ALA A 86 -3.71 16.71 6.33
C ALA A 86 -3.08 16.60 7.73
N VAL A 87 -2.01 15.83 7.89
CA VAL A 87 -1.27 15.71 9.17
C VAL A 87 -0.71 17.06 9.60
N ARG A 88 -0.11 17.82 8.66
CA ARG A 88 0.37 19.19 8.93
C ARG A 88 -0.77 20.11 9.38
N LYS A 89 -1.91 20.09 8.70
CA LYS A 89 -3.09 20.89 9.06
C LYS A 89 -3.61 20.51 10.47
N SER A 90 -3.65 19.22 10.78
CA SER A 90 -4.03 18.71 12.10
C SER A 90 -3.09 19.24 13.19
N TYR A 91 -1.77 19.19 12.97
CA TYR A 91 -0.78 19.68 13.92
C TYR A 91 -0.90 21.20 14.12
N VAL A 92 -1.03 21.98 13.05
CA VAL A 92 -1.21 23.45 13.15
C VAL A 92 -2.45 23.78 13.97
N ARG A 93 -3.56 23.09 13.73
CA ARG A 93 -4.81 23.32 14.47
C ARG A 93 -4.68 22.97 15.95
N LEU A 94 -4.02 21.85 16.27
CA LEU A 94 -3.73 21.48 17.66
C LEU A 94 -2.88 22.56 18.35
N ARG A 95 -1.81 23.01 17.68
CA ARG A 95 -0.92 24.05 18.22
C ARG A 95 -1.70 25.34 18.53
N GLU A 96 -2.54 25.81 17.61
CA GLU A 96 -3.37 27.00 17.81
C GLU A 96 -4.24 26.91 19.08
N LEU A 97 -4.84 25.75 19.34
CA LEU A 97 -5.67 25.53 20.53
C LEU A 97 -4.87 25.47 21.83
N CYS A 98 -3.61 25.02 21.77
CA CYS A 98 -2.73 24.95 22.94
C CYS A 98 -2.01 26.28 23.23
N THR A 99 -1.97 27.21 22.28
CA THR A 99 -1.29 28.51 22.41
C THR A 99 -2.24 29.70 22.46
N ALA A 100 -3.55 29.46 22.40
CA ALA A 100 -4.60 30.45 22.67
C ALA A 100 -4.93 30.47 24.16
#